data_AF-A0A7L4ALV9-F1
#
_entry.id   AF-A0A7L4ALV9-F1
#
_cell.length_a   1.000
_cell.length_b   1.000
_cell.length_c   1.000
_cell.angle_alpha   90.00
_cell.angle_beta   90.00
_cell.angle_gamma   90.00
#
_symmetry.space_group_name_H-M   'P 1'
#
loop_
_entity.id
_entity.type
_entity.pdbx_description
1 polymer ?
#
loop_
_entity_poly.entity_id
_entity_poly.type
_entity_poly.pdbx_seq_one_letter_code
_entity_poly.pdbx_strand_id
1 'polypeptide(L)'
;QMSNNSSITQFLLLAFADTRELRLLHFWLFRLFLGIYLSALLANSLIITAIACDHHLHTPMYFFLLNLSLLDLGTISTTLPKSMANSLWDNRAISYAGCAAQVFLFLFLISAEFYLLTVMAYDRYVAICKPLHYGTLLGSRACVHMAAAAWGCGFLYAVL
;
A
#
# COMPACT_ATOMS: atom_id res chain seq x y z
N GLN A 1 42.84 -1.76 -25.70
CA GLN A 1 42.17 -1.72 -24.38
C GLN A 1 40.97 -0.79 -24.51
N MET A 2 39.79 -1.35 -24.79
CA MET A 2 38.54 -0.58 -24.94
C MET A 2 37.66 -0.89 -23.73
N SER A 3 37.37 0.15 -22.95
CA SER A 3 36.42 0.10 -21.83
C SER A 3 35.02 -0.09 -22.40
N ASN A 4 34.47 -1.29 -22.26
CA ASN A 4 33.05 -1.56 -22.39
C ASN A 4 32.38 -1.25 -21.04
N ASN A 5 32.16 0.02 -20.75
CA ASN A 5 31.26 0.43 -19.67
C ASN A 5 29.82 0.37 -20.18
N SER A 6 29.30 -0.84 -20.40
CA SER A 6 27.86 -1.04 -20.53
C SER A 6 27.25 -0.90 -19.13
N SER A 7 26.95 0.34 -18.73
CA SER A 7 26.12 0.60 -17.56
C SER A 7 24.76 -0.07 -17.78
N ILE A 8 24.46 -1.08 -16.97
CA ILE A 8 23.15 -1.74 -16.94
C ILE A 8 22.14 -0.71 -16.42
N THR A 9 21.55 0.07 -17.31
CA THR A 9 20.65 1.19 -16.98
C THR A 9 19.17 0.83 -17.09
N GLN A 10 18.84 -0.42 -17.41
CA GLN A 10 17.46 -0.88 -17.55
C GLN A 10 17.29 -2.27 -16.94
N PHE A 11 16.47 -2.36 -15.89
CA PHE A 11 15.93 -3.63 -15.42
C PHE A 11 14.91 -4.10 -16.45
N LEU A 12 15.34 -4.98 -17.34
CA LEU A 12 14.47 -5.63 -18.31
C LEU A 12 13.71 -6.74 -17.59
N LEU A 13 12.48 -6.44 -17.17
CA LEU A 13 11.52 -7.48 -16.75
C LEU A 13 11.34 -8.42 -17.95
N LEU A 14 11.83 -9.65 -17.79
CA LEU A 14 12.04 -10.66 -18.83
C LEU A 14 10.83 -10.77 -19.76
N ALA A 15 11.07 -10.61 -21.07
CA ALA A 15 10.08 -10.84 -22.11
C ALA A 15 9.68 -12.33 -22.10
N PHE A 16 8.51 -12.68 -21.57
CA PHE A 16 7.88 -13.95 -21.93
C PHE A 16 7.23 -13.81 -23.30
N ALA A 17 8.05 -13.86 -24.34
CA ALA A 17 7.63 -13.88 -25.73
C ALA A 17 7.68 -15.31 -26.25
N ASP A 18 6.58 -16.06 -26.10
CA ASP A 18 6.08 -16.97 -27.14
C ASP A 18 4.64 -17.46 -26.83
N THR A 19 3.87 -17.72 -27.90
CA THR A 19 2.57 -18.42 -27.97
C THR A 19 1.27 -17.66 -27.66
N ARG A 20 0.28 -17.86 -28.55
CA ARG A 20 -1.09 -17.31 -28.55
C ARG A 20 -1.86 -17.58 -27.23
N GLU A 21 -1.53 -18.68 -26.56
CA GLU A 21 -2.05 -19.08 -25.24
C GLU A 21 -1.65 -18.10 -24.13
N LEU A 22 -0.42 -17.56 -24.17
CA LEU A 22 0.07 -16.61 -23.18
C LEU A 22 -0.65 -15.26 -23.27
N ARG A 23 -1.12 -14.88 -24.47
CA ARG A 23 -1.90 -13.65 -24.69
C ARG A 23 -3.31 -13.74 -24.09
N LEU A 24 -3.94 -14.91 -24.18
CA LEU A 24 -5.22 -15.18 -23.53
C LEU A 24 -5.07 -15.20 -22.00
N LEU A 25 -4.01 -15.83 -21.49
CA LEU A 25 -3.64 -15.76 -20.07
C LEU A 25 -3.41 -14.32 -19.60
N HIS A 26 -2.68 -13.52 -20.38
CA HIS A 26 -2.43 -12.11 -20.06
C HIS A 26 -3.72 -11.29 -20.01
N PHE A 27 -4.63 -11.51 -20.97
CA PHE A 27 -5.95 -10.87 -20.99
C PHE A 27 -6.80 -11.27 -19.78
N TRP A 28 -6.80 -12.56 -19.42
CA TRP A 28 -7.51 -13.06 -18.24
C TRP A 28 -6.92 -12.50 -16.94
N LEU A 29 -5.60 -12.51 -16.82
CA LEU A 29 -4.87 -12.02 -15.65
C LEU A 29 -5.04 -10.51 -15.50
N PHE A 30 -5.00 -9.75 -16.60
CA PHE A 30 -5.32 -8.33 -16.63
C PHE A 30 -6.74 -8.06 -16.14
N ARG A 31 -7.75 -8.81 -16.64
CA ARG A 31 -9.14 -8.63 -16.24
C ARG A 31 -9.39 -8.98 -14.78
N LEU A 32 -8.76 -10.05 -14.29
CA LEU A 32 -8.80 -10.44 -12.88
C LEU A 32 -8.20 -9.36 -11.99
N PHE A 33 -7.01 -8.87 -12.34
CA PHE A 33 -6.29 -7.85 -11.59
C PHE A 33 -7.03 -6.51 -11.58
N LEU A 34 -7.64 -6.14 -12.72
CA LEU A 34 -8.51 -4.97 -12.83
C LEU A 34 -9.79 -5.12 -11.97
N GLY A 35 -10.36 -6.33 -11.92
CA GLY A 35 -11.50 -6.63 -11.06
C GLY A 35 -11.17 -6.49 -9.58
N ILE A 36 -10.04 -7.06 -9.15
CA ILE A 36 -9.52 -6.94 -7.77
C ILE A 36 -9.19 -5.47 -7.44
N TYR A 37 -8.62 -4.73 -8.38
CA TYR A 37 -8.35 -3.31 -8.23
C TYR A 37 -9.61 -2.51 -7.94
N LEU A 38 -10.63 -2.65 -8.80
CA LEU A 38 -11.89 -1.92 -8.68
C LEU A 38 -12.64 -2.32 -7.41
N SER A 39 -12.65 -3.61 -7.06
CA SER A 39 -13.32 -4.07 -5.83
C SER A 39 -12.61 -3.54 -4.58
N ALA A 40 -11.28 -3.54 -4.55
CA ALA A 40 -10.51 -3.02 -3.41
C ALA A 40 -10.63 -1.49 -3.29
N LEU A 41 -10.65 -0.76 -4.42
CA LEU A 41 -10.93 0.68 -4.45
C LEU A 41 -12.32 0.99 -3.87
N LEU A 42 -13.35 0.27 -4.34
CA LEU A 42 -14.72 0.45 -3.89
C LEU A 42 -14.85 0.12 -2.40
N ALA A 43 -14.29 -1.01 -1.96
CA ALA A 43 -14.33 -1.42 -0.55
C ALA A 43 -13.69 -0.39 0.37
N ASN A 44 -12.46 0.06 0.07
CA ASN A 44 -11.76 1.06 0.87
C ASN A 44 -12.46 2.43 0.85
N SER A 45 -13.02 2.84 -0.29
CA SER A 45 -13.79 4.09 -0.39
C SER A 45 -15.08 4.02 0.43
N LEU A 46 -15.76 2.87 0.44
CA LEU A 46 -16.95 2.63 1.26
C LEU A 46 -16.61 2.66 2.75
N ILE A 47 -15.48 2.09 3.18
CA ILE A 47 -15.02 2.15 4.57
C ILE A 47 -14.79 3.59 5.00
N ILE A 48 -14.08 4.39 4.19
CA ILE A 48 -13.84 5.81 4.47
C ILE A 48 -15.17 6.58 4.55
N THR A 49 -16.08 6.35 3.60
CA THR A 49 -17.39 7.02 3.57
C THR A 49 -18.24 6.64 4.77
N ALA A 50 -18.26 5.36 5.17
CA ALA A 50 -18.99 4.88 6.33
C ALA A 50 -18.49 5.52 7.63
N ILE A 51 -17.16 5.64 7.79
CA ILE A 51 -16.55 6.31 8.95
C ILE A 51 -16.85 7.81 8.93
N ALA A 52 -16.85 8.45 7.76
CA ALA A 52 -17.13 9.89 7.64
C ALA A 52 -18.61 10.24 7.88
N CYS A 53 -19.53 9.35 7.50
CA CYS A 53 -20.97 9.58 7.66
C CYS A 53 -21.46 9.31 9.10
N ASP A 54 -20.82 8.42 9.85
CA ASP A 54 -21.29 8.01 11.17
C ASP A 54 -20.43 8.58 12.31
N HIS A 55 -20.93 9.66 12.91
CA HIS A 55 -20.24 10.36 13.99
C HIS A 55 -20.14 9.52 15.29
N HIS A 56 -21.00 8.49 15.45
CA HIS A 56 -20.97 7.57 16.60
C HIS A 56 -19.83 6.53 16.49
N LEU A 57 -19.22 6.39 15.32
CA LEU A 57 -18.07 5.50 15.09
C LEU A 57 -16.72 6.17 15.40
N HIS A 58 -16.67 7.36 16.02
CA HIS A 58 -15.41 8.01 16.43
C HIS A 58 -14.70 7.33 17.62
N THR A 59 -14.53 6.02 17.56
CA THR A 59 -13.65 5.26 18.44
C THR A 59 -12.24 5.21 17.84
N PRO A 60 -11.18 5.12 18.66
CA PRO A 60 -9.78 5.10 18.22
C PRO A 60 -9.49 4.06 17.14
N MET A 61 -10.20 2.93 17.14
CA MET A 61 -10.09 1.87 16.13
C MET A 61 -10.49 2.33 14.72
N TYR A 62 -11.57 3.12 14.57
CA TYR A 62 -11.99 3.59 13.24
C TYR A 62 -11.06 4.67 12.68
N PHE A 63 -10.40 5.45 13.55
CA PHE A 63 -9.33 6.35 13.11
C PHE A 63 -8.16 5.57 12.50
N PHE A 64 -7.77 4.44 13.09
CA PHE A 64 -6.74 3.57 12.51
C PHE A 64 -7.20 2.88 11.22
N LEU A 65 -8.47 2.44 11.16
CA LEU A 65 -9.04 1.88 9.93
C LEU A 65 -9.05 2.90 8.78
N LEU A 66 -9.33 4.17 9.07
CA LEU A 66 -9.26 5.22 8.05
C LEU A 66 -7.84 5.40 7.51
N ASN A 67 -6.83 5.39 8.39
CA ASN A 67 -5.42 5.45 7.97
C ASN A 67 -5.02 4.20 7.16
N LEU A 68 -5.49 3.01 7.56
CA LEU A 68 -5.26 1.76 6.86
C LEU A 68 -5.86 1.78 5.45
N SER A 69 -7.13 2.18 5.31
CA SER A 69 -7.77 2.31 4.00
C SER A 69 -7.10 3.34 3.10
N LEU A 70 -6.55 4.43 3.65
CA LEU A 70 -5.75 5.39 2.88
C LEU A 70 -4.44 4.78 2.38
N LEU A 71 -3.74 4.01 3.23
CA LEU A 71 -2.55 3.28 2.82
C LEU A 71 -2.85 2.22 1.76
N ASP A 72 -3.93 1.46 1.91
CA ASP A 72 -4.38 0.46 0.94
C ASP A 72 -4.64 1.11 -0.42
N LEU A 73 -5.40 2.21 -0.46
CA LEU A 73 -5.62 2.99 -1.68
C LEU A 73 -4.29 3.45 -2.30
N GLY A 74 -3.34 3.90 -1.46
CA GLY A 74 -1.98 4.26 -1.88
C GLY A 74 -1.25 3.09 -2.54
N THR A 75 -1.17 1.95 -1.86
CA THR A 75 -0.45 0.73 -2.31
C THR A 75 -1.01 0.20 -3.61
N ILE A 76 -2.34 0.18 -3.70
CA ILE A 76 -3.09 -0.23 -4.86
C ILE A 76 -2.85 0.75 -6.03
N SER A 77 -2.86 2.07 -5.77
CA SER A 77 -2.62 3.10 -6.78
C SER A 77 -1.15 3.16 -7.26
N THR A 78 -0.18 2.79 -6.43
CA THR A 78 1.25 2.80 -6.84
C THR A 78 1.67 1.51 -7.56
N THR A 79 1.06 0.37 -7.21
CA THR A 79 1.49 -0.95 -7.70
C THR A 79 0.76 -1.35 -8.97
N LEU A 80 -0.54 -1.12 -9.04
CA LEU A 80 -1.40 -1.71 -10.08
C LEU A 80 -1.38 -0.95 -11.42
N PRO A 81 -1.46 0.39 -11.46
CA PRO A 81 -1.46 1.15 -12.72
C PRO A 81 -0.17 0.95 -13.52
N LYS A 82 0.95 0.73 -12.84
CA LYS A 82 2.24 0.49 -13.51
C LYS A 82 2.35 -0.91 -14.09
N SER A 83 1.84 -1.93 -13.40
CA SER A 83 1.73 -3.29 -13.95
C SER A 83 0.81 -3.31 -15.18
N MET A 84 -0.33 -2.60 -15.09
CA MET A 84 -1.27 -2.46 -16.20
C MET A 84 -0.71 -1.65 -17.38
N ALA A 85 -0.01 -0.54 -17.13
CA ALA A 85 0.62 0.27 -18.17
C ALA A 85 1.75 -0.49 -18.88
N ASN A 86 2.53 -1.28 -18.13
CA ASN A 86 3.60 -2.12 -18.68
C ASN A 86 3.05 -3.32 -19.49
N SER A 87 1.81 -3.72 -19.23
CA SER A 87 1.08 -4.76 -19.96
C SER A 87 0.45 -4.24 -21.25
N LEU A 88 -0.11 -3.03 -21.21
CA LEU A 88 -0.84 -2.39 -22.33
C LEU A 88 0.06 -1.73 -23.36
N TRP A 89 1.17 -1.15 -22.92
CA TRP A 89 2.12 -0.43 -23.75
C TRP A 89 3.43 -1.20 -23.68
N ASP A 90 3.87 -1.81 -24.79
CA ASP A 90 5.11 -2.59 -24.93
C ASP A 90 6.40 -1.72 -24.78
N ASN A 91 6.32 -0.65 -24.00
CA ASN A 91 7.37 0.31 -23.72
C ASN A 91 7.89 0.08 -22.30
N ARG A 92 8.95 -0.73 -22.22
CA ARG A 92 9.62 -1.16 -20.98
C ARG A 92 10.52 -0.09 -20.35
N ALA A 93 10.37 1.17 -20.74
CA ALA A 93 11.26 2.24 -20.30
C ALA A 93 10.74 2.89 -19.01
N ILE A 94 10.86 2.19 -17.88
CA ILE A 94 10.79 2.85 -16.57
C ILE A 94 12.14 3.51 -16.33
N SER A 95 12.15 4.84 -16.21
CA SER A 95 13.35 5.59 -15.79
C SER A 95 13.86 5.04 -14.45
N TYR A 96 15.18 4.95 -14.27
CA TYR A 96 15.81 4.50 -13.02
C TYR A 96 15.24 5.23 -11.79
N ALA A 97 15.04 6.55 -11.89
CA ALA A 97 14.42 7.35 -10.84
C ALA A 97 12.96 6.96 -10.57
N GLY A 98 12.19 6.62 -11.62
CA GLY A 98 10.81 6.17 -11.50
C GLY A 98 10.68 4.74 -10.93
N CYS A 99 11.69 3.89 -11.15
CA CYS A 99 11.76 2.56 -10.51
C CYS A 99 12.11 2.72 -9.02
N ALA A 100 13.15 3.50 -8.71
CA ALA A 100 13.56 3.79 -7.34
C ALA A 100 12.42 4.41 -6.51
N ALA A 101 11.72 5.40 -7.05
CA ALA A 101 10.56 6.01 -6.38
C ALA A 101 9.42 5.02 -6.13
N GLN A 102 9.18 4.07 -7.05
CA GLN A 102 8.13 3.06 -6.86
C GLN A 102 8.49 2.04 -5.78
N VAL A 103 9.73 1.52 -5.79
CA VAL A 103 10.19 0.59 -4.75
C VAL A 103 10.18 1.27 -3.38
N PHE A 104 10.64 2.53 -3.32
CA PHE A 104 10.59 3.34 -2.11
C PHE A 104 9.17 3.50 -1.58
N LEU A 105 8.22 3.93 -2.44
CA LEU A 105 6.82 4.10 -2.05
C LEU A 105 6.19 2.77 -1.62
N PHE A 106 6.50 1.67 -2.29
CA PHE A 106 5.99 0.34 -1.94
C PHE A 106 6.48 -0.13 -0.55
N LEU A 107 7.78 0.00 -0.28
CA LEU A 107 8.35 -0.33 1.03
C LEU A 107 7.79 0.57 2.14
N PHE A 108 7.64 1.85 1.85
CA PHE A 108 7.03 2.82 2.78
C PHE A 108 5.59 2.44 3.13
N LEU A 109 4.77 2.16 2.12
CA LEU A 109 3.35 1.86 2.32
C LEU A 109 3.15 0.54 3.07
N ILE A 110 3.88 -0.52 2.70
CA ILE A 110 3.81 -1.82 3.40
C ILE A 110 4.28 -1.71 4.84
N SER A 111 5.41 -1.04 5.09
CA SER A 111 5.91 -0.89 6.46
C SER A 111 4.95 -0.08 7.32
N ALA A 112 4.38 1.01 6.79
CA ALA A 112 3.36 1.78 7.48
C ALA A 112 2.09 0.95 7.77
N GLU A 113 1.67 0.09 6.83
CA GLU A 113 0.55 -0.85 7.01
C GLU A 113 0.82 -1.81 8.18
N PHE A 114 2.00 -2.44 8.21
CA PHE A 114 2.42 -3.33 9.29
C PHE A 114 2.45 -2.64 10.65
N TYR A 115 2.97 -1.42 10.73
CA TYR A 115 2.98 -0.66 11.98
C TYR A 115 1.57 -0.30 12.44
N LEU A 116 0.68 0.11 11.53
CA LEU A 116 -0.72 0.38 11.88
C LEU A 116 -1.46 -0.87 12.36
N LEU A 117 -1.31 -2.01 11.67
CA LEU A 117 -1.90 -3.28 12.10
C LEU A 117 -1.41 -3.68 13.50
N THR A 118 -0.13 -3.44 13.79
CA THR A 118 0.45 -3.69 15.13
C THR A 118 -0.19 -2.79 16.19
N VAL A 119 -0.37 -1.50 15.89
CA VAL A 119 -1.04 -0.54 16.79
C VAL A 119 -2.51 -0.93 17.00
N MET A 120 -3.21 -1.41 15.98
CA MET A 120 -4.59 -1.90 16.10
C MET A 120 -4.69 -3.17 16.97
N ALA A 121 -3.75 -4.11 16.81
CA ALA A 121 -3.68 -5.29 17.67
C ALA A 121 -3.40 -4.89 19.13
N TYR A 122 -2.54 -3.89 19.33
CA TYR A 122 -2.26 -3.33 20.65
C TYR A 122 -3.50 -2.63 21.26
N ASP A 123 -4.24 -1.82 20.49
CA ASP A 123 -5.52 -1.22 20.92
C ASP A 123 -6.49 -2.31 21.43
N ARG A 124 -6.70 -3.38 20.65
CA ARG A 124 -7.58 -4.49 21.04
C ARG A 124 -7.08 -5.22 22.29
N TYR A 125 -5.77 -5.42 22.41
CA TYR A 125 -5.17 -6.03 23.60
C TYR A 125 -5.42 -5.19 24.86
N VAL A 126 -5.18 -3.88 24.81
CA VAL A 126 -5.38 -2.98 25.96
C VAL A 126 -6.86 -2.89 26.32
N ALA A 127 -7.75 -2.86 25.32
CA ALA A 127 -9.20 -2.86 25.53
C ALA A 127 -9.68 -4.09 26.32
N ILE A 128 -9.12 -5.27 26.04
CA ILE A 128 -9.50 -6.54 26.69
C ILE A 128 -8.82 -6.67 28.06
N CYS A 129 -7.50 -6.45 28.13
CA CYS A 129 -6.72 -6.75 29.33
C CYS A 129 -6.78 -5.65 30.39
N LYS A 130 -7.10 -4.39 30.01
CA LYS A 130 -7.10 -3.22 30.92
C LYS A 130 -8.27 -2.26 30.63
N PRO A 131 -9.54 -2.71 30.68
CA PRO A 131 -10.70 -1.89 30.31
C PRO A 131 -10.85 -0.60 31.14
N LEU A 132 -10.54 -0.63 32.44
CA LEU A 132 -10.63 0.57 33.30
C LEU A 132 -9.63 1.67 32.95
N HIS A 133 -8.48 1.33 32.36
CA HIS A 133 -7.44 2.31 31.97
C HIS A 133 -7.47 2.62 30.48
N TYR A 134 -8.36 1.99 29.70
CA TYR A 134 -8.43 2.18 28.26
C TYR A 134 -8.71 3.64 27.89
N GLY A 135 -9.66 4.30 28.58
CA GLY A 135 -10.01 5.70 28.30
C GLY A 135 -8.90 6.71 28.61
N THR A 136 -8.00 6.40 29.55
CA THR A 136 -6.86 7.28 29.91
C THR A 136 -5.63 6.99 29.06
N LEU A 137 -5.40 5.74 28.64
CA LEU A 137 -4.29 5.34 27.77
C LEU A 137 -4.56 5.63 26.29
N LEU A 138 -5.77 5.35 25.80
CA LEU A 138 -6.19 5.53 24.41
C LEU A 138 -7.13 6.71 24.23
N GLY A 139 -6.68 7.88 24.68
CA GLY A 139 -7.30 9.14 24.31
C GLY A 139 -7.07 9.49 22.83
N SER A 140 -7.94 10.33 22.25
CA SER A 140 -7.82 10.81 20.86
C SER A 140 -6.42 11.35 20.52
N ARG A 141 -5.78 12.08 21.44
CA ARG A 141 -4.40 12.60 21.24
C ARG A 141 -3.36 11.48 21.16
N ALA A 142 -3.47 10.44 21.99
CA ALA A 142 -2.56 9.31 21.96
C ALA A 142 -2.67 8.55 20.63
N CYS A 143 -3.88 8.38 20.08
CA CYS A 143 -4.08 7.80 18.75
C CYS A 143 -3.41 8.59 17.64
N VAL A 144 -3.50 9.92 17.66
CA VAL A 144 -2.83 10.77 16.67
C VAL A 144 -1.30 10.60 16.77
N HIS A 145 -0.75 10.58 17.98
CA HIS A 145 0.69 10.35 18.17
C HIS A 145 1.14 8.95 17.72
N MET A 146 0.37 7.90 18.02
CA MET A 146 0.67 6.53 17.58
C MET A 146 0.58 6.39 16.06
N ALA A 147 -0.41 7.00 15.41
CA ALA A 147 -0.48 7.04 13.95
C ALA A 147 0.71 7.79 13.35
N ALA A 148 1.02 8.99 13.85
CA ALA A 148 2.19 9.76 13.39
C ALA A 148 3.50 8.97 13.56
N ALA A 149 3.65 8.23 14.67
CA ALA A 149 4.78 7.33 14.87
C ALA A 149 4.80 6.18 13.86
N ALA A 150 3.67 5.54 13.56
CA ALA A 150 3.58 4.48 12.54
C ALA A 150 3.98 4.99 11.14
N TRP A 151 3.47 6.15 10.74
CA TRP A 151 3.85 6.82 9.50
C TRP A 151 5.35 7.19 9.47
N GLY A 152 5.87 7.73 10.57
CA GLY A 152 7.28 8.09 10.70
C GLY A 152 8.23 6.86 10.67
N CYS A 153 7.87 5.78 11.38
CA CYS A 153 8.62 4.53 11.37
C CYS A 153 8.61 3.89 9.98
N GLY A 154 7.47 3.89 9.29
CA GLY A 154 7.38 3.42 7.90
C GLY A 154 8.29 4.23 6.97
N PHE A 155 8.33 5.55 7.14
CA PHE A 155 9.22 6.42 6.37
C PHE A 155 10.69 6.11 6.63
N LEU A 156 11.07 6.00 7.90
CA LEU A 156 12.45 5.66 8.27
C LEU A 156 12.86 4.29 7.72
N TYR A 157 11.96 3.30 7.78
CA TYR A 157 12.21 1.97 7.23
C TYR A 157 12.40 1.98 5.71
N ALA A 158 11.67 2.82 4.99
CA ALA A 158 11.82 2.93 3.54
C ALA A 158 13.11 3.67 3.12
N VAL A 159 13.65 4.53 3.99
CA VAL A 159 14.87 5.32 3.73
C VAL A 159 16.16 4.57 4.09
N LEU A 160 16.11 3.70 5.11
CA LEU A 160 17.28 2.97 5.64
C LEU A 160 17.70 1.78 4.77
#